data_AF-A0A2T6GBW5-F1
#
_entry.id   AF-A0A2T6GBW5-F1
#
_cell.length_a   1.000
_cell.length_b   1.000
_cell.length_c   1.000
_cell.angle_alpha   90.00
_cell.angle_beta   90.00
_cell.angle_gamma   90.00
#
_symmetry.space_group_name_H-M   'P 1'
#
loop_
_entity.id
_entity.type
_entity.pdbx_description
1 polymer ?
#
loop_
_entity_poly.entity_id
_entity_poly.type
_entity_poly.pdbx_seq_one_letter_code
_entity_poly.pdbx_strand_id
1 'polypeptide(L)'
;MKGRNWTIIALGSLCLLADDAQAAISGQIQARLVILASCQVSSAGSDPVAAPVSDLGLLDFGRQGPTWVNPIKASLTDSAEGRLQVACNPSVTGFTVTINGGLNGDGTTRRLSNGRQTIPYRLFVDASGSDSYSIGQQRNFAVSSGRRIPI
;
A
#
# COMPACT_ATOMS: atom_id res chain seq x y z
N MET A 1 51.18 -75.79 -53.43
CA MET A 1 49.99 -75.28 -54.15
C MET A 1 49.48 -74.08 -53.35
N LYS A 2 49.95 -72.87 -53.62
CA LYS A 2 49.38 -71.85 -54.53
C LYS A 2 47.94 -71.47 -54.15
N GLY A 3 47.78 -70.23 -53.68
CA GLY A 3 46.52 -69.56 -53.36
C GLY A 3 46.71 -68.60 -52.17
N ARG A 4 47.52 -67.55 -52.27
CA ARG A 4 47.23 -66.24 -52.91
C ARG A 4 46.02 -65.53 -52.27
N ASN A 5 46.37 -64.67 -51.31
CA ASN A 5 45.83 -63.34 -51.00
C ASN A 5 44.31 -63.20 -50.79
N TRP A 6 43.92 -62.82 -49.57
CA TRP A 6 43.31 -61.50 -49.38
C TRP A 6 43.47 -61.01 -47.94
N THR A 7 44.39 -60.07 -47.77
CA THR A 7 44.53 -59.18 -46.62
C THR A 7 43.23 -58.39 -46.45
N ILE A 8 42.41 -58.71 -45.43
CA ILE A 8 41.30 -57.86 -45.01
C ILE A 8 41.85 -56.89 -43.98
N ILE A 9 41.81 -55.63 -44.37
CA ILE A 9 42.30 -54.45 -43.67
C ILE A 9 41.44 -54.25 -42.41
N ALA A 10 42.03 -54.45 -41.24
CA ALA A 10 41.50 -53.96 -39.97
C ALA A 10 41.87 -52.48 -39.82
N LEU A 11 41.00 -51.60 -40.33
CA LEU A 11 40.92 -50.18 -39.95
C LEU A 11 39.47 -49.98 -39.51
N GLY A 12 39.13 -49.82 -38.23
CA GLY A 12 39.74 -48.86 -37.34
C GLY A 12 39.23 -47.46 -37.69
N SER A 13 37.91 -47.24 -37.58
CA SER A 13 37.27 -45.91 -37.52
C SER A 13 35.80 -46.08 -37.18
N LEU A 14 35.58 -46.48 -35.93
CA LEU A 14 34.36 -46.27 -35.17
C LEU A 14 34.18 -44.75 -34.97
N CYS A 15 33.84 -44.01 -36.02
CA CYS A 15 33.58 -42.58 -35.95
C CYS A 15 32.39 -42.27 -36.85
N LEU A 16 31.48 -41.41 -36.37
CA LEU A 16 30.24 -40.91 -37.00
C LEU A 16 28.92 -41.50 -36.48
N LEU A 17 28.89 -41.99 -35.25
CA LEU A 17 27.82 -41.56 -34.34
C LEU A 17 28.34 -40.33 -33.59
N ALA A 18 28.48 -39.22 -34.30
CA ALA A 18 28.51 -37.94 -33.62
C ALA A 18 27.06 -37.68 -33.19
N ASP A 19 26.67 -38.27 -32.05
CA ASP A 19 25.61 -37.66 -31.26
C ASP A 19 26.10 -36.22 -31.03
N ASP A 20 25.40 -35.24 -31.59
CA ASP A 20 25.53 -33.86 -31.14
C ASP A 20 25.09 -33.89 -29.68
N ALA A 21 26.03 -34.19 -28.78
CA ALA A 21 25.87 -34.03 -27.35
C ALA A 21 25.73 -32.53 -27.13
N GLN A 22 24.51 -32.04 -27.34
CA GLN A 22 24.14 -30.68 -27.01
C GLN A 22 24.28 -30.59 -25.50
N ALA A 23 25.41 -30.02 -25.06
CA ALA A 23 25.62 -29.70 -23.67
C ALA A 23 24.45 -28.80 -23.26
N ALA A 24 23.51 -29.34 -22.49
CA ALA A 24 22.41 -28.57 -21.95
C ALA A 24 23.02 -27.53 -21.01
N ILE A 25 23.17 -26.29 -21.49
CA ILE A 25 23.61 -25.17 -20.67
C ILE A 25 22.46 -24.85 -19.72
N SER A 26 22.56 -25.38 -18.50
CA SER A 26 21.66 -25.04 -17.41
C SER A 26 22.39 -24.12 -16.44
N GLY A 27 21.72 -23.05 -16.03
CA GLY A 27 22.21 -22.09 -15.06
C GLY A 27 21.04 -21.66 -14.18
N GLN A 28 21.34 -21.24 -12.95
CA GLN A 28 20.34 -20.68 -12.04
C GLN A 28 20.45 -19.16 -12.06
N ILE A 29 19.32 -18.47 -12.22
CA ILE A 29 19.24 -17.02 -12.03
C ILE A 29 18.77 -16.79 -10.58
N GLN A 30 19.63 -16.22 -9.76
CA GLN A 30 19.24 -15.81 -8.41
C GLN A 30 18.54 -14.45 -8.47
N ALA A 31 17.25 -14.42 -8.12
CA ALA A 31 16.51 -13.19 -7.89
C ALA A 31 16.45 -12.88 -6.39
N ARG A 32 16.59 -11.60 -6.01
CA ARG A 32 16.49 -11.14 -4.61
C ARG A 32 15.62 -9.90 -4.54
N LEU A 33 14.63 -9.94 -3.65
CA LEU A 33 13.81 -8.78 -3.25
C LEU A 33 14.06 -8.51 -1.77
N VAL A 34 14.35 -7.26 -1.41
CA VAL A 34 14.46 -6.80 -0.02
C VAL A 34 13.37 -5.78 0.24
N ILE A 35 12.49 -6.09 1.18
CA ILE A 35 11.46 -5.17 1.64
C ILE A 35 11.86 -4.69 3.03
N LEU A 36 12.22 -3.41 3.15
CA LEU A 36 12.50 -2.76 4.43
C LEU A 36 11.19 -2.56 5.21
N ALA A 37 11.25 -2.38 6.52
CA ALA A 37 10.08 -2.04 7.33
C ALA A 37 9.41 -0.78 6.77
N SER A 38 8.16 -0.90 6.32
CA SER A 38 7.47 0.18 5.61
C SER A 38 5.96 0.10 5.79
N CYS A 39 5.34 1.27 5.73
CA CYS A 39 3.91 1.46 5.65
C CYS A 39 3.58 2.26 4.39
N GLN A 40 2.49 1.88 3.77
CA GLN A 40 1.87 2.61 2.69
C GLN A 40 0.61 3.29 3.21
N VAL A 41 0.50 4.59 2.97
CA VAL A 41 -0.74 5.35 3.13
C VAL A 41 -1.42 5.38 1.77
N SER A 42 -2.70 5.04 1.72
CA SER A 42 -3.50 5.03 0.49
C SER A 42 -4.85 5.70 0.73
N SER A 43 -5.37 6.41 -0.27
CA SER A 43 -6.75 6.86 -0.29
C SER A 43 -7.59 6.11 -1.33
N ALA A 44 -8.91 5.97 -1.10
CA ALA A 44 -9.80 5.31 -2.05
C ALA A 44 -9.74 5.99 -3.42
N GLY A 45 -9.37 5.22 -4.45
CA GLY A 45 -9.19 5.71 -5.82
C GLY A 45 -7.77 6.16 -6.20
N SER A 46 -6.80 6.10 -5.27
CA SER A 46 -5.39 6.34 -5.59
C SER A 46 -4.66 5.04 -5.96
N ASP A 47 -3.86 5.07 -7.02
CA ASP A 47 -2.97 3.97 -7.40
C ASP A 47 -1.86 3.88 -6.35
N PRO A 48 -1.66 2.71 -5.70
CA PRO A 48 -0.63 2.52 -4.69
C PRO A 48 0.81 2.78 -5.17
N VAL A 49 1.04 2.91 -6.48
CA VAL A 49 2.38 3.05 -7.07
C VAL A 49 2.75 4.51 -7.40
N ALA A 50 1.80 5.47 -7.33
CA ALA A 50 2.01 6.82 -7.85
C ALA A 50 1.85 7.92 -6.78
N ALA A 51 2.99 8.55 -6.43
CA ALA A 51 3.11 9.82 -5.71
C ALA A 51 2.57 9.84 -4.25
N PRO A 52 2.94 10.86 -3.43
CA PRO A 52 2.32 11.06 -2.12
C PRO A 52 0.81 11.22 -2.28
N VAL A 53 0.03 10.62 -1.37
CA VAL A 53 -1.43 10.81 -1.34
C VAL A 53 -1.72 12.30 -1.19
N SER A 54 -2.16 12.93 -2.27
CA SER A 54 -2.48 14.37 -2.31
C SER A 54 -3.91 14.67 -1.86
N ASP A 55 -4.80 13.67 -1.95
CA ASP A 55 -6.19 13.75 -1.51
C ASP A 55 -6.46 12.65 -0.46
N LEU A 56 -6.59 13.07 0.80
CA LEU A 56 -6.95 12.21 1.93
C LEU A 56 -8.47 12.08 2.09
N GLY A 57 -9.25 12.81 1.30
CA GLY A 57 -10.69 12.90 1.36
C GLY A 57 -11.23 14.23 1.88
N LEU A 58 -12.54 14.40 1.68
CA LEU A 58 -13.31 15.56 2.11
C LEU A 58 -14.32 15.14 3.19
N LEU A 59 -14.39 15.92 4.27
CA LEU A 59 -15.52 15.91 5.20
C LEU A 59 -16.53 16.95 4.72
N ASP A 60 -17.50 16.52 3.92
CA ASP A 60 -18.55 17.40 3.40
C ASP A 60 -19.76 17.40 4.35
N PHE A 61 -20.00 18.55 5.00
CA PHE A 61 -21.17 18.78 5.86
C PHE A 61 -22.40 19.25 5.07
N GLY A 62 -22.29 19.39 3.75
CA GLY A 62 -23.34 19.83 2.87
C GLY A 62 -23.74 21.29 3.04
N ARG A 63 -24.87 21.66 2.44
CA ARG A 63 -25.47 22.99 2.56
C ARG A 63 -26.46 23.01 3.72
N GLN A 64 -26.25 23.93 4.64
CA GLN A 64 -27.05 24.05 5.86
C GLN A 64 -27.75 25.40 5.91
N GLY A 65 -28.92 25.43 6.55
CA GLY A 65 -29.59 26.68 6.90
C GLY A 65 -28.82 27.47 7.96
N PRO A 66 -29.28 28.69 8.31
CA PRO A 66 -28.59 29.51 9.32
C PRO A 66 -28.65 28.90 10.73
N THR A 67 -29.57 27.97 10.96
CA THR A 67 -29.71 27.24 12.22
C THR A 67 -30.02 25.76 11.95
N TRP A 68 -29.63 24.90 12.88
CA TRP A 68 -29.92 23.48 12.89
C TRP A 68 -30.23 23.04 14.32
N VAL A 69 -31.12 22.06 14.48
CA VAL A 69 -31.51 21.53 15.80
C VAL A 69 -30.62 20.36 16.21
N ASN A 70 -30.20 19.56 15.23
CA ASN A 70 -29.36 18.38 15.44
C ASN A 70 -27.94 18.62 14.93
N PRO A 71 -26.91 18.01 15.54
CA PRO A 71 -25.55 18.07 15.02
C PRO A 71 -25.47 17.57 13.57
N ILE A 72 -24.78 18.33 12.73
CA ILE A 72 -24.50 17.93 11.34
C ILE A 72 -23.29 17.01 11.37
N LYS A 73 -23.42 15.83 10.75
CA LYS A 73 -22.38 14.82 10.67
C LYS A 73 -21.85 14.70 9.25
N ALA A 74 -20.54 14.52 9.13
CA ALA A 74 -19.85 14.12 7.91
C ALA A 74 -18.93 12.95 8.25
N SER A 75 -18.66 12.08 7.28
CA SER A 75 -17.72 10.97 7.45
C SER A 75 -16.70 10.98 6.33
N LEU A 76 -15.48 10.55 6.64
CA LEU A 76 -14.46 10.29 5.61
C LEU A 76 -14.72 8.95 4.92
N THR A 77 -15.65 8.12 5.41
CA THR A 77 -15.88 6.73 4.98
C THR A 77 -16.93 6.61 3.86
N ASP A 78 -16.82 7.39 2.78
CA ASP A 78 -17.73 7.26 1.62
C ASP A 78 -17.59 5.92 0.87
N SER A 79 -16.64 5.06 1.27
CA SER A 79 -16.44 3.70 0.73
C SER A 79 -16.50 2.65 1.84
N ALA A 80 -16.91 1.44 1.49
CA ALA A 80 -17.06 0.30 2.41
C ALA A 80 -15.77 -0.09 3.17
N GLU A 81 -14.60 0.34 2.68
CA GLU A 81 -13.29 0.05 3.28
C GLU A 81 -12.68 1.26 4.03
N GLY A 82 -13.37 2.42 4.06
CA GLY A 82 -12.83 3.69 4.54
C GLY A 82 -11.96 4.40 3.48
N ARG A 83 -12.03 5.73 3.40
CA ARG A 83 -11.31 6.48 2.36
C ARG A 83 -9.82 6.56 2.63
N LEU A 84 -9.36 6.70 3.88
CA LEU A 84 -7.94 6.76 4.22
C LEU A 84 -7.52 5.49 4.95
N GLN A 85 -6.49 4.83 4.43
CA GLN A 85 -6.06 3.52 4.92
C GLN A 85 -4.53 3.45 5.01
N VAL A 86 -4.04 2.71 6.00
CA VAL A 86 -2.61 2.40 6.15
C VAL A 86 -2.41 0.89 6.08
N ALA A 87 -1.50 0.46 5.22
CA ALA A 87 -1.08 -0.93 5.10
C ALA A 87 0.42 -1.02 5.37
N CYS A 88 0.82 -1.83 6.34
CA CYS A 88 2.23 -2.01 6.67
C CYS A 88 2.65 -3.46 6.46
N ASN A 89 3.93 -3.66 6.15
CA ASN A 89 4.48 -5.00 6.14
C ASN A 89 4.64 -5.56 7.56
N PRO A 90 4.82 -6.90 7.73
CA PRO A 90 4.90 -7.52 9.05
C PRO A 90 6.06 -7.05 9.94
N SER A 91 7.04 -6.33 9.38
CA SER A 91 8.16 -5.78 10.15
C SER A 91 7.79 -4.52 10.94
N VAL A 92 6.61 -3.94 10.71
CA VAL A 92 6.07 -2.81 11.48
C VAL A 92 4.98 -3.29 12.43
N THR A 93 5.08 -2.95 13.71
CA THR A 93 4.11 -3.37 14.75
C THR A 93 3.04 -2.31 15.03
N GLY A 94 3.28 -1.06 14.66
CA GLY A 94 2.35 0.03 14.85
C GLY A 94 2.81 1.31 14.17
N PHE A 95 1.88 2.24 14.03
CA PHE A 95 2.14 3.61 13.57
C PHE A 95 1.29 4.59 14.35
N THR A 96 1.60 5.87 14.19
CA THR A 96 0.91 6.95 14.89
C THR A 96 0.32 7.94 13.91
N VAL A 97 -0.89 8.39 14.17
CA VAL A 97 -1.52 9.50 13.44
C VAL A 97 -1.63 10.68 14.39
N THR A 98 -1.48 11.88 13.84
CA THR A 98 -1.77 13.13 14.52
C THR A 98 -2.49 14.05 13.54
N ILE A 99 -3.59 14.68 13.98
CA ILE A 99 -4.36 15.60 13.14
C ILE A 99 -4.28 17.01 13.74
N ASN A 100 -3.82 17.97 12.95
CA ASN A 100 -3.68 19.37 13.37
C ASN A 100 -5.04 20.11 13.46
N GLY A 101 -5.00 21.41 13.72
CA GLY A 101 -6.19 22.27 13.85
C GLY A 101 -6.86 22.68 12.54
N GLY A 102 -6.28 22.32 11.40
CA GLY A 102 -6.61 22.90 10.10
C GLY A 102 -6.18 24.37 9.99
N LEU A 103 -6.51 24.98 8.84
CA LEU A 103 -6.08 26.34 8.50
C LEU A 103 -6.66 27.42 9.43
N ASN A 104 -7.88 27.22 9.95
CA ASN A 104 -8.59 28.21 10.75
C ASN A 104 -8.72 27.79 12.23
N GLY A 105 -7.90 26.83 12.68
CA GLY A 105 -7.89 26.39 14.07
C GLY A 105 -7.17 27.38 14.98
N ASP A 106 -7.57 27.44 16.24
CA ASP A 106 -6.95 28.28 17.29
C ASP A 106 -6.01 27.51 18.23
N GLY A 107 -5.62 26.29 17.83
CA GLY A 107 -4.86 25.34 18.64
C GLY A 107 -5.72 24.45 19.54
N THR A 108 -6.96 24.84 19.84
CA THR A 108 -7.89 24.06 20.70
C THR A 108 -9.16 23.62 19.97
N THR A 109 -9.65 24.46 19.06
CA THR A 109 -10.89 24.26 18.30
C THR A 109 -10.60 24.31 16.82
N ARG A 110 -11.10 23.32 16.07
CA ARG A 110 -11.08 23.35 14.60
C ARG A 110 -12.25 24.17 14.10
N ARG A 111 -12.06 24.96 13.03
CA ARG A 111 -13.11 25.81 12.47
C ARG A 111 -13.18 25.72 10.95
N LEU A 112 -14.40 25.67 10.43
CA LEU A 112 -14.71 25.98 9.04
C LEU A 112 -14.78 27.50 8.89
N SER A 113 -14.43 28.05 7.73
CA SER A 113 -14.46 29.48 7.46
C SER A 113 -14.90 29.77 6.03
N ASN A 114 -15.70 30.82 5.85
CA ASN A 114 -16.00 31.41 4.55
C ASN A 114 -15.35 32.80 4.38
N GLY A 115 -14.40 33.15 5.25
CA GLY A 115 -13.72 34.46 5.28
C GLY A 115 -14.47 35.55 6.06
N ARG A 116 -15.75 35.36 6.42
CA ARG A 116 -16.53 36.31 7.23
C ARG A 116 -16.97 35.73 8.57
N GLN A 117 -17.30 34.45 8.57
CA GLN A 117 -17.80 33.72 9.73
C GLN A 117 -17.04 32.42 9.87
N THR A 118 -16.99 31.93 11.11
CA THR A 118 -16.39 30.63 11.41
C THR A 118 -17.37 29.73 12.14
N ILE A 119 -17.36 28.44 11.82
CA ILE A 119 -18.19 27.42 12.45
C ILE A 119 -17.26 26.37 13.06
N PRO A 120 -17.32 26.13 14.39
CA PRO A 120 -16.48 25.13 15.02
C PRO A 120 -16.92 23.72 14.62
N TYR A 121 -15.97 22.80 14.52
CA TYR A 121 -16.25 21.38 14.33
C TYR A 121 -15.29 20.52 15.15
N ARG A 122 -15.65 19.23 15.31
CA ARG A 122 -14.88 18.23 16.03
C ARG A 122 -14.73 16.98 15.18
N LEU A 123 -13.64 16.26 15.41
CA LEU A 123 -13.38 14.96 14.80
C LEU A 123 -13.59 13.88 15.84
N PHE A 124 -14.10 12.74 15.41
CA PHE A 124 -14.31 11.55 16.22
C PHE A 124 -13.83 10.35 15.43
N VAL A 125 -13.29 9.35 16.14
CA VAL A 125 -12.87 8.09 15.51
C VAL A 125 -14.03 7.09 15.38
N ASP A 126 -15.15 7.38 16.04
CA ASP A 126 -16.35 6.54 16.00
C ASP A 126 -17.60 7.35 15.56
N ALA A 127 -18.59 6.64 15.02
CA ALA A 127 -19.82 7.24 14.52
C ALA A 127 -20.79 7.72 15.63
N SER A 128 -20.61 7.24 16.87
CA SER A 128 -21.42 7.65 18.03
C SER A 128 -21.04 9.04 18.53
N GLY A 129 -19.81 9.49 18.26
CA GLY A 129 -19.27 10.75 18.73
C GLY A 129 -18.75 10.68 20.17
N SER A 130 -18.36 9.50 20.64
CA SER A 130 -17.91 9.30 22.03
C SER A 130 -16.41 9.51 22.17
N ASP A 131 -15.63 9.12 21.16
CA ASP A 131 -14.17 9.18 21.18
C ASP A 131 -13.66 10.32 20.28
N SER A 132 -13.46 11.49 20.90
CA SER A 132 -13.03 12.70 20.21
C SER A 132 -11.54 12.68 19.87
N TYR A 133 -11.20 13.09 18.65
CA TYR A 133 -9.82 13.25 18.20
C TYR A 133 -9.38 14.72 18.36
N SER A 134 -8.65 15.01 19.43
CA SER A 134 -8.21 16.38 19.76
C SER A 134 -7.13 16.90 18.82
N ILE A 135 -6.93 18.23 18.77
CA ILE A 135 -5.86 18.83 17.96
C ILE A 135 -4.50 18.40 18.50
N GLY A 136 -3.63 17.89 17.62
CA GLY A 136 -2.29 17.47 18.00
C GLY A 136 -2.24 16.19 18.84
N GLN A 137 -3.39 15.55 19.09
CA GLN A 137 -3.42 14.28 19.80
C GLN A 137 -2.73 13.22 18.94
N GLN A 138 -1.78 12.50 19.52
CA GLN A 138 -1.21 11.32 18.88
C GLN A 138 -2.09 10.11 19.19
N ARG A 139 -2.50 9.39 18.15
CA ARG A 139 -3.20 8.11 18.30
C ARG A 139 -2.40 6.98 17.68
N ASN A 140 -2.27 5.90 18.44
CA ASN A 140 -1.49 4.73 18.06
C ASN A 140 -2.40 3.69 17.43
N PHE A 141 -1.97 3.15 16.31
CA PHE A 141 -2.65 2.10 15.58
C PHE A 141 -1.77 0.86 15.56
N ALA A 142 -2.31 -0.26 16.02
CA ALA A 142 -1.61 -1.53 15.99
C ALA A 142 -1.69 -2.13 14.57
N VAL A 143 -0.55 -2.59 14.07
CA VAL A 143 -0.49 -3.28 12.77
C VAL A 143 -0.73 -4.77 13.00
N SER A 144 -1.81 -5.29 12.43
CA SER A 144 -2.00 -6.73 12.23
C SER A 144 -1.58 -7.10 10.81
N SER A 145 -0.73 -8.11 10.64
CA SER A 145 -0.16 -8.50 9.36
C SER A 145 -1.20 -8.62 8.24
N GLY A 146 -0.98 -7.91 7.13
CA GLY A 146 -1.76 -8.06 5.90
C GLY A 146 -3.12 -7.36 5.87
N ARG A 147 -3.49 -6.59 6.90
CA ARG A 147 -4.77 -5.85 6.93
C ARG A 147 -4.56 -4.36 6.75
N ARG A 148 -5.42 -3.74 5.95
CA ARG A 148 -5.52 -2.28 5.84
C ARG A 148 -6.24 -1.74 7.08
N ILE A 149 -5.70 -0.69 7.67
CA ILE A 149 -6.21 -0.07 8.88
C ILE A 149 -6.87 1.26 8.50
N PRO A 150 -8.20 1.41 8.67
CA PRO A 150 -8.88 2.68 8.43
C PRO A 150 -8.50 3.69 9.52
N ILE A 151 -8.42 4.97 9.13
CA ILE A 151 -8.09 6.10 10.00
C ILE A 151 -9.33 6.92 10.33
#